data_AF-A0A7S4T6D6-F1
#
_entry.id   AF-A0A7S4T6D6-F1
#
_cell.length_a   1.000
_cell.length_b   1.000
_cell.length_c   1.000
_cell.angle_alpha   90.00
_cell.angle_beta   90.00
_cell.angle_gamma   90.00
#
_symmetry.space_group_name_H-M   'P 1'
#
loop_
_entity.id
_entity.type
_entity.pdbx_description
1 polymer ?
#
loop_
_entity_poly.entity_id
_entity_poly.type
_entity_poly.pdbx_seq_one_letter_code
_entity_poly.pdbx_strand_id
1 'polypeptide(L)'
;MMVSLASTYLQKSSYLLFPPSTDLCWRLANYCEVWLAKHADDGTLIDDGFVGVNLLTKVQLPTVPSLYGSMLAGVDYVLMGAGIPMKIPGILDNLSECVDCEQQIDMVDSSEGFALKFSPHAFWKASGRPDLAKPIKRPDFIPIVSSVVLAQSMLKRASGKGPTGGIDGFVVELNTAGGHNAPPRGFHYDAKKKTHSNDLNERGEPIYGEKDDVDLEKFAKVAKGLPFWLAGSYADPSLLCDVVGIGGAGVQVGTAFALARESGMERKTRQKILNDLAEEDLDVFTDPAASPTGFPFKVLELEGSLSEAETYENRPRACSMGYLREMYTKEDGTMGFRCAAEPVDAYLKKGGEIEATHGRKCLCNALCANVGMPQVYPKSGYAEDMLITIGDDINNCRRYLKQDENGDWSYSATDVIDYLLSEYKERGLAKKENADAFVFAPK
;
A
#
# COMPACT_ATOMS: atom_id res chain seq x y z
N MET A 1 1.36 29.90 11.34
CA MET A 1 0.36 30.35 12.33
C MET A 1 -0.62 29.20 12.53
N MET A 2 -0.35 28.34 13.52
CA MET A 2 -1.19 27.18 13.85
C MET A 2 -2.40 27.66 14.66
N VAL A 3 -3.60 27.43 14.13
CA VAL A 3 -4.84 27.55 14.90
C VAL A 3 -5.32 26.14 15.21
N SER A 4 -5.08 25.70 16.45
CA SER A 4 -5.72 24.54 17.05
C SER A 4 -7.16 24.92 17.38
N LEU A 5 -8.13 24.21 16.80
CA LEU A 5 -9.52 24.22 17.25
C LEU A 5 -9.85 22.83 17.77
N ALA A 6 -9.72 22.69 19.09
CA ALA A 6 -10.31 21.60 19.83
C ALA A 6 -11.84 21.72 19.74
N SER A 7 -12.51 20.65 19.33
CA SER A 7 -13.95 20.53 19.46
C SER A 7 -14.27 19.14 20.01
N THR A 8 -14.63 19.11 21.28
CA THR A 8 -15.36 18.03 21.94
C THR A 8 -16.78 17.98 21.39
N TYR A 9 -17.22 16.82 20.91
CA TYR A 9 -18.65 16.52 20.78
C TYR A 9 -18.98 15.12 21.33
N LEU A 10 -19.97 15.12 22.22
CA LEU A 10 -20.71 13.97 22.73
C LEU A 10 -21.46 13.30 21.57
N GLN A 11 -21.18 12.03 21.30
CA GLN A 11 -21.79 11.25 20.23
C GLN A 11 -23.10 10.59 20.71
N LYS A 12 -24.24 11.00 20.14
CA LYS A 12 -25.49 10.25 20.11
C LYS A 12 -26.04 10.27 18.69
N SER A 13 -25.34 9.64 17.76
CA SER A 13 -25.79 9.34 16.39
C SER A 13 -24.76 8.42 15.72
N SER A 14 -25.22 7.45 14.94
CA SER A 14 -24.44 6.42 14.25
C SER A 14 -23.53 6.92 13.11
N TYR A 15 -23.07 8.17 13.15
CA TYR A 15 -22.27 8.82 12.09
C TYR A 15 -20.98 9.46 12.65
N LEU A 16 -19.85 9.22 11.98
CA LEU A 16 -18.55 9.82 12.30
C LEU A 16 -18.43 11.00 11.35
N LEU A 17 -18.35 12.17 11.96
CA LEU A 17 -17.81 13.35 11.30
C LEU A 17 -16.44 13.57 11.96
N PHE A 18 -15.36 13.35 11.20
CA PHE A 18 -14.04 13.80 11.63
C PHE A 18 -14.06 15.33 11.78
N PRO A 19 -13.18 15.93 12.61
CA PRO A 19 -13.02 17.37 12.62
C PRO A 19 -12.82 17.84 11.17
N PRO A 20 -13.51 18.90 10.71
CA PRO A 20 -13.40 19.37 9.32
C PRO A 20 -11.96 19.59 8.85
N SER A 21 -11.03 19.83 9.78
CA SER A 21 -9.61 19.99 9.53
C SER A 21 -8.88 18.70 9.11
N THR A 22 -9.20 17.53 9.68
CA THR A 22 -8.42 16.29 9.43
C THR A 22 -8.74 15.69 8.05
N ASP A 23 -10.02 15.58 7.74
CA ASP A 23 -10.53 15.14 6.44
C ASP A 23 -10.06 16.07 5.30
N LEU A 24 -10.04 17.39 5.55
CA LEU A 24 -9.44 18.37 4.64
C LEU A 24 -7.94 18.13 4.43
N CYS A 25 -7.17 17.85 5.50
CA CYS A 25 -5.74 17.56 5.37
C CYS A 25 -5.46 16.35 4.49
N TRP A 26 -6.22 15.25 4.63
CA TRP A 26 -6.04 14.06 3.79
C TRP A 26 -6.36 14.34 2.32
N ARG A 27 -7.44 15.06 2.04
CA ARG A 27 -7.77 15.52 0.68
C ARG A 27 -6.65 16.38 0.09
N LEU A 28 -6.22 17.41 0.82
CA LEU A 28 -5.20 18.35 0.34
C LEU A 28 -3.86 17.66 0.10
N ALA A 29 -3.43 16.78 1.00
CA ALA A 29 -2.18 16.04 0.84
C ALA A 29 -2.19 15.22 -0.46
N ASN A 30 -3.22 14.41 -0.68
CA ASN A 30 -3.32 13.59 -1.90
C ASN A 30 -3.50 14.43 -3.17
N TYR A 31 -4.23 15.55 -3.09
CA TYR A 31 -4.31 16.51 -4.19
C TYR A 31 -2.91 17.04 -4.54
N CYS A 32 -2.14 17.47 -3.56
CA CYS A 32 -0.80 18.02 -3.75
C CYS A 32 0.16 16.99 -4.35
N GLU A 33 0.18 15.75 -3.87
CA GLU A 33 1.05 14.69 -4.41
C GLU A 33 0.73 14.38 -5.87
N VAL A 34 -0.56 14.22 -6.22
CA VAL A 34 -0.97 13.97 -7.61
C VAL A 34 -0.69 15.19 -8.48
N TRP A 35 -0.93 16.40 -7.96
CA TRP A 35 -0.64 17.63 -8.69
C TRP A 35 0.85 17.74 -8.99
N LEU A 36 1.72 17.55 -8.00
CA LEU A 36 3.19 17.57 -8.18
C LEU A 36 3.65 16.49 -9.16
N ALA A 37 3.05 15.31 -9.16
CA ALA A 37 3.39 14.25 -10.10
C ALA A 37 2.98 14.55 -11.55
N LYS A 38 1.96 15.40 -11.77
CA LYS A 38 1.46 15.80 -13.10
C LYS A 38 2.04 17.11 -13.61
N HIS A 39 2.84 17.83 -12.83
CA HIS A 39 3.37 19.13 -13.23
C HIS A 39 4.89 19.17 -13.13
N ALA A 40 5.54 19.82 -14.10
CA ALA A 40 6.96 20.13 -14.04
C ALA A 40 7.25 21.23 -13.01
N ASP A 41 8.52 21.48 -12.72
CA ASP A 41 8.97 22.50 -11.75
C ASP A 41 8.46 23.92 -12.07
N ASP A 42 8.20 24.21 -13.35
CA ASP A 42 7.64 25.49 -13.81
C ASP A 42 6.10 25.55 -13.74
N GLY A 43 5.46 24.49 -13.24
CA GLY A 43 4.02 24.36 -13.11
C GLY A 43 3.28 24.02 -14.41
N THR A 44 3.98 23.67 -15.48
CA THR A 44 3.34 23.16 -16.71
C THR A 44 2.94 21.70 -16.54
N LEU A 45 1.87 21.28 -17.21
CA LEU A 45 1.44 19.87 -17.20
C LEU A 45 2.45 19.01 -17.94
N ILE A 46 2.84 17.89 -17.32
CA ILE A 46 3.54 16.81 -17.99
C ILE A 46 2.49 16.04 -18.80
N ASP A 47 2.59 16.11 -20.13
CA ASP A 47 1.62 15.53 -21.06
C ASP A 47 1.94 14.09 -21.48
N ASP A 48 3.16 13.63 -21.19
CA ASP A 48 3.62 12.27 -21.46
C ASP A 48 3.79 11.48 -20.15
N GLY A 49 2.74 10.74 -19.76
CA GLY A 49 2.75 9.86 -18.59
C GLY A 49 1.42 9.80 -17.84
N PHE A 50 1.28 8.75 -17.03
CA PHE A 50 0.10 8.53 -16.19
C PHE A 50 0.47 8.63 -14.70
N VAL A 51 -0.45 9.17 -13.90
CA VAL A 51 -0.28 9.24 -12.44
C VAL A 51 -1.29 8.33 -11.75
N GLY A 52 -0.78 7.37 -10.97
CA GLY A 52 -1.58 6.49 -10.14
C GLY A 52 -1.41 6.78 -8.65
N VAL A 53 -2.42 6.46 -7.84
CA VAL A 53 -2.30 6.39 -6.39
C VAL A 53 -2.51 4.95 -5.92
N ASN A 54 -1.67 4.50 -4.98
CA ASN A 54 -1.80 3.19 -4.34
C ASN A 54 -2.28 3.37 -2.89
N LEU A 55 -3.46 2.86 -2.56
CA LEU A 55 -4.05 2.97 -1.22
C LEU A 55 -4.21 1.59 -0.56
N LEU A 56 -3.81 1.52 0.71
CA LEU A 56 -3.94 0.29 1.51
C LEU A 56 -5.38 0.12 2.01
N THR A 57 -6.03 -1.00 1.70
CA THR A 57 -7.42 -1.26 2.15
C THR A 57 -7.54 -1.26 3.68
N LYS A 58 -6.47 -1.62 4.41
CA LYS A 58 -6.45 -1.58 5.88
C LYS A 58 -6.48 -0.16 6.47
N VAL A 59 -6.12 0.85 5.70
CA VAL A 59 -6.16 2.26 6.14
C VAL A 59 -7.49 2.85 5.66
N GLN A 60 -8.55 2.58 6.43
CA GLN A 60 -9.93 2.82 5.99
C GLN A 60 -10.39 4.28 6.14
N LEU A 61 -10.02 4.95 7.23
CA LEU A 61 -10.53 6.29 7.56
C LEU A 61 -10.19 7.37 6.52
N PRO A 62 -8.94 7.45 5.99
CA PRO A 62 -8.61 8.46 5.01
C PRO A 62 -8.94 8.04 3.58
N THR A 63 -9.53 6.85 3.33
CA THR A 63 -9.72 6.33 1.96
C THR A 63 -10.55 7.28 1.09
N VAL A 64 -11.82 7.53 1.42
CA VAL A 64 -12.69 8.42 0.63
C VAL A 64 -12.09 9.83 0.46
N PRO A 65 -11.55 10.47 1.52
CA PRO A 65 -10.88 11.76 1.38
C PRO A 65 -9.67 11.72 0.45
N SER A 66 -8.82 10.69 0.55
CA SER A 66 -7.64 10.54 -0.30
C SER A 66 -8.02 10.32 -1.76
N LEU A 67 -9.03 9.49 -2.02
CA LEU A 67 -9.58 9.28 -3.37
C LEU A 67 -10.09 10.59 -3.96
N TYR A 68 -10.95 11.31 -3.23
CA TYR A 68 -11.53 12.55 -3.75
C TYR A 68 -10.47 13.63 -4.01
N GLY A 69 -9.50 13.80 -3.11
CA GLY A 69 -8.37 14.71 -3.32
C GLY A 69 -7.55 14.37 -4.57
N SER A 70 -7.23 13.09 -4.75
CA SER A 70 -6.50 12.59 -5.94
C SER A 70 -7.29 12.80 -7.23
N MET A 71 -8.60 12.53 -7.22
CA MET A 71 -9.48 12.73 -8.37
C MET A 71 -9.60 14.21 -8.76
N LEU A 72 -9.65 15.12 -7.79
CA LEU A 72 -9.65 16.56 -8.04
C LEU A 72 -8.36 17.04 -8.73
N ALA A 73 -7.23 16.39 -8.46
CA ALA A 73 -5.95 16.64 -9.13
C ALA A 73 -5.82 15.90 -10.48
N GLY A 74 -6.84 15.13 -10.87
CA GLY A 74 -6.87 14.43 -12.15
C GLY A 74 -6.03 13.16 -12.18
N VAL A 75 -5.96 12.40 -11.07
CA VAL A 75 -5.33 11.06 -11.05
C VAL A 75 -5.90 10.16 -12.14
N ASP A 76 -5.05 9.34 -12.73
CA ASP A 76 -5.40 8.44 -13.84
C ASP A 76 -5.75 7.03 -13.34
N TYR A 77 -5.02 6.53 -12.34
CA TYR A 77 -5.19 5.18 -11.78
C TYR A 77 -5.39 5.18 -10.26
N VAL A 78 -6.23 4.28 -9.77
CA VAL A 78 -6.34 3.94 -8.35
C VAL A 78 -6.05 2.45 -8.19
N LEU A 79 -4.95 2.16 -7.48
CA LEU A 79 -4.54 0.82 -7.12
C LEU A 79 -4.85 0.56 -5.64
N MET A 80 -5.40 -0.60 -5.30
CA MET A 80 -5.69 -0.93 -3.90
C MET A 80 -5.47 -2.41 -3.60
N GLY A 81 -4.75 -2.68 -2.50
CA GLY A 81 -4.40 -4.02 -2.02
C GLY A 81 -4.49 -4.19 -0.51
N ALA A 82 -3.86 -5.25 0.02
CA ALA A 82 -3.87 -5.66 1.42
C ALA A 82 -5.26 -5.74 2.06
N GLY A 83 -6.23 -6.24 1.30
CA GLY A 83 -7.63 -6.34 1.67
C GLY A 83 -8.48 -6.54 0.41
N ILE A 84 -9.80 -6.49 0.55
CA ILE A 84 -10.73 -6.75 -0.56
C ILE A 84 -11.55 -5.48 -0.86
N PRO A 85 -11.09 -4.59 -1.77
CA PRO A 85 -11.68 -3.28 -2.00
C PRO A 85 -12.97 -3.32 -2.86
N MET A 86 -13.92 -4.21 -2.56
CA MET A 86 -15.15 -4.44 -3.34
C MET A 86 -16.02 -3.19 -3.55
N LYS A 87 -15.99 -2.26 -2.60
CA LYS A 87 -16.85 -1.07 -2.59
C LYS A 87 -16.23 0.14 -3.28
N ILE A 88 -14.91 0.13 -3.49
CA ILE A 88 -14.17 1.27 -4.02
C ILE A 88 -14.62 1.65 -5.44
N PRO A 89 -14.87 0.72 -6.38
CA PRO A 89 -15.38 1.09 -7.70
C PRO A 89 -16.65 1.93 -7.67
N GLY A 90 -17.61 1.57 -6.82
CA GLY A 90 -18.85 2.33 -6.68
C GLY A 90 -18.67 3.67 -5.95
N ILE A 91 -17.71 3.75 -5.03
CA ILE A 91 -17.31 5.03 -4.42
C ILE A 91 -16.72 5.95 -5.49
N LEU A 92 -15.83 5.46 -6.35
CA LEU A 92 -15.26 6.23 -7.45
C LEU A 92 -16.34 6.71 -8.43
N ASP A 93 -17.30 5.85 -8.78
CA ASP A 93 -18.45 6.22 -9.62
C ASP A 93 -19.31 7.33 -9.01
N ASN A 94 -19.51 7.31 -7.69
CA ASN A 94 -20.30 8.33 -7.02
C ASN A 94 -19.52 9.64 -6.92
N LEU A 95 -18.25 9.59 -6.51
CA LEU A 95 -17.39 10.76 -6.44
C LEU A 95 -17.23 11.45 -7.81
N SER A 96 -17.10 10.67 -8.90
CA SER A 96 -16.95 11.21 -10.25
C SER A 96 -18.20 11.95 -10.72
N GLU A 97 -19.38 11.53 -10.29
CA GLU A 97 -20.65 12.18 -10.60
C GLU A 97 -21.05 13.26 -9.58
N CYS A 98 -20.16 13.60 -8.63
CA CYS A 98 -20.45 14.53 -7.53
C CYS A 98 -21.64 14.08 -6.66
N VAL A 99 -21.82 12.77 -6.49
CA VAL A 99 -22.87 12.13 -5.70
C VAL A 99 -22.31 11.70 -4.35
N ASP A 100 -23.15 11.81 -3.31
CA ASP A 100 -22.82 11.36 -1.96
C ASP A 100 -22.46 9.87 -1.94
N CYS A 101 -21.46 9.52 -1.14
CA CYS A 101 -21.01 8.15 -0.99
C CYS A 101 -20.87 7.76 0.48
N GLU A 102 -20.86 6.45 0.71
CA GLU A 102 -20.72 5.86 2.03
C GLU A 102 -19.68 4.75 1.98
N GLN A 103 -18.73 4.79 2.91
CA GLN A 103 -17.75 3.75 3.15
C GLN A 103 -18.09 3.04 4.45
N GLN A 104 -18.22 1.72 4.37
CA GLN A 104 -18.32 0.87 5.55
C GLN A 104 -16.92 0.67 6.12
N ILE A 105 -16.82 0.81 7.44
CA ILE A 105 -15.60 0.75 8.21
C ILE A 105 -15.67 -0.47 9.12
N ASP A 106 -14.69 -1.36 8.99
CA ASP A 106 -14.63 -2.59 9.76
C ASP A 106 -14.44 -2.32 11.26
N MET A 107 -15.25 -3.00 12.08
CA MET A 107 -15.18 -3.02 13.53
C MET A 107 -14.80 -4.42 14.00
N VAL A 108 -13.90 -4.54 14.97
CA VAL A 108 -13.38 -5.85 15.44
C VAL A 108 -14.45 -6.67 16.17
N ASP A 109 -15.40 -5.99 16.80
CA ASP A 109 -16.42 -6.56 17.69
C ASP A 109 -17.84 -6.53 17.09
N SER A 110 -18.01 -6.05 15.86
CA SER A 110 -19.30 -5.96 15.18
C SER A 110 -19.20 -6.34 13.71
N SER A 111 -20.14 -7.16 13.24
CA SER A 111 -20.35 -7.42 11.82
C SER A 111 -21.11 -6.28 11.12
N GLU A 112 -21.87 -5.49 11.88
CA GLU A 112 -22.48 -4.25 11.42
C GLU A 112 -21.42 -3.15 11.60
N GLY A 113 -20.60 -2.96 10.57
CA GLY A 113 -19.56 -1.95 10.56
C GLY A 113 -20.09 -0.53 10.70
N PHE A 114 -19.18 0.43 10.73
CA PHE A 114 -19.52 1.84 10.86
C PHE A 114 -19.58 2.53 9.49
N ALA A 115 -20.58 3.36 9.24
CA ALA A 115 -20.72 4.09 7.98
C ALA A 115 -20.08 5.48 8.01
N LEU A 116 -18.97 5.68 7.28
CA LEU A 116 -18.43 7.00 6.97
C LEU A 116 -19.13 7.58 5.74
N LYS A 117 -19.85 8.69 5.89
CA LYS A 117 -20.54 9.38 4.81
C LYS A 117 -19.74 10.57 4.30
N PHE A 118 -19.72 10.76 2.99
CA PHE A 118 -19.07 11.90 2.36
C PHE A 118 -19.95 12.48 1.24
N SER A 119 -20.05 13.81 1.21
CA SER A 119 -20.80 14.55 0.20
C SER A 119 -19.89 15.58 -0.48
N PRO A 120 -19.51 15.35 -1.76
CA PRO A 120 -18.81 16.34 -2.58
C PRO A 120 -19.55 17.68 -2.61
N HIS A 121 -20.88 17.64 -2.73
CA HIS A 121 -21.71 18.84 -2.79
C HIS A 121 -21.68 19.62 -1.47
N ALA A 122 -21.83 18.94 -0.33
CA ALA A 122 -21.75 19.59 0.98
C ALA A 122 -20.36 20.19 1.22
N PHE A 123 -19.29 19.49 0.80
CA PHE A 123 -17.92 19.98 0.90
C PHE A 123 -17.71 21.31 0.15
N TRP A 124 -18.09 21.38 -1.12
CA TRP A 124 -17.93 22.59 -1.92
C TRP A 124 -18.82 23.74 -1.46
N LYS A 125 -20.04 23.44 -1.02
CA LYS A 125 -20.93 24.42 -0.40
C LYS A 125 -20.32 25.01 0.87
N ALA A 126 -19.77 24.17 1.75
CA ALA A 126 -19.09 24.61 2.98
C ALA A 126 -17.81 25.42 2.69
N SER A 127 -17.16 25.15 1.56
CA SER A 127 -15.97 25.88 1.09
C SER A 127 -16.30 27.23 0.44
N GLY A 128 -17.57 27.63 0.37
CA GLY A 128 -18.00 28.88 -0.29
C GLY A 128 -17.90 28.84 -1.82
N ARG A 129 -17.72 27.64 -2.41
CA ARG A 129 -17.53 27.41 -3.84
C ARG A 129 -18.47 26.33 -4.38
N PRO A 130 -19.80 26.45 -4.20
CA PRO A 130 -20.76 25.45 -4.67
C PRO A 130 -20.72 25.27 -6.20
N ASP A 131 -20.20 26.25 -6.94
CA ASP A 131 -19.97 26.19 -8.38
C ASP A 131 -18.93 25.15 -8.80
N LEU A 132 -18.11 24.65 -7.87
CA LEU A 132 -17.11 23.60 -8.10
C LEU A 132 -17.64 22.20 -7.82
N ALA A 133 -18.87 22.06 -7.30
CA ALA A 133 -19.53 20.77 -7.12
C ALA A 133 -20.03 20.21 -8.46
N LYS A 134 -19.10 19.75 -9.30
CA LYS A 134 -19.35 19.27 -10.67
C LYS A 134 -18.79 17.86 -10.86
N PRO A 135 -19.26 17.11 -11.87
CA PRO A 135 -18.65 15.86 -12.26
C PRO A 135 -17.15 16.03 -12.60
N ILE A 136 -16.34 15.03 -12.25
CA ILE A 136 -14.90 14.97 -12.47
C ILE A 136 -14.52 13.64 -13.13
N LYS A 137 -13.33 13.57 -13.73
CA LYS A 137 -12.83 12.33 -14.35
C LYS A 137 -12.80 11.21 -13.31
N ARG A 138 -13.41 10.06 -13.65
CA ARG A 138 -13.25 8.83 -12.91
C ARG A 138 -11.90 8.20 -13.28
N PRO A 139 -11.01 7.89 -12.32
CA PRO A 139 -9.79 7.14 -12.61
C PRO A 139 -10.12 5.67 -12.88
N ASP A 140 -9.20 4.98 -13.56
CA ASP A 140 -9.27 3.54 -13.73
C ASP A 140 -8.95 2.85 -12.41
N PHE A 141 -9.74 1.84 -12.05
CA PHE A 141 -9.58 1.10 -10.80
C PHE A 141 -8.94 -0.27 -11.05
N ILE A 142 -7.78 -0.48 -10.42
CA ILE A 142 -6.96 -1.69 -10.57
C ILE A 142 -6.75 -2.32 -9.18
N PRO A 143 -7.60 -3.28 -8.75
CA PRO A 143 -7.37 -4.00 -7.53
C PRO A 143 -6.14 -4.92 -7.62
N ILE A 144 -5.41 -5.00 -6.51
CA ILE A 144 -4.30 -5.94 -6.32
C ILE A 144 -4.88 -7.23 -5.73
N VAL A 145 -4.68 -8.34 -6.44
CA VAL A 145 -5.22 -9.66 -6.10
C VAL A 145 -4.12 -10.71 -6.07
N SER A 146 -4.25 -11.69 -5.17
CA SER A 146 -3.28 -12.79 -5.02
C SER A 146 -3.80 -14.13 -5.54
N SER A 147 -4.99 -14.18 -6.16
CA SER A 147 -5.53 -15.43 -6.69
C SER A 147 -6.60 -15.24 -7.76
N VAL A 148 -6.75 -16.27 -8.61
CA VAL A 148 -7.82 -16.37 -9.61
C VAL A 148 -9.21 -16.28 -8.97
N VAL A 149 -9.39 -16.94 -7.81
CA VAL A 149 -10.69 -16.96 -7.09
C VAL A 149 -11.06 -15.58 -6.58
N LEU A 150 -10.08 -14.82 -6.05
CA LEU A 150 -10.31 -13.45 -5.60
C LEU A 150 -10.72 -12.55 -6.77
N ALA A 151 -10.01 -12.61 -7.90
CA ALA A 151 -10.35 -11.86 -9.11
C ALA A 151 -11.77 -12.19 -9.61
N GLN A 152 -12.13 -13.48 -9.69
CA GLN A 152 -13.49 -13.91 -10.05
C GLN A 152 -14.54 -13.35 -9.09
N SER A 153 -14.28 -13.41 -7.78
CA SER A 153 -15.18 -12.88 -6.77
C SER A 153 -15.37 -11.37 -6.92
N MET A 154 -14.29 -10.64 -7.21
CA MET A 154 -14.33 -9.19 -7.42
C MET A 154 -15.17 -8.82 -8.64
N LEU A 155 -14.93 -9.45 -9.80
CA LEU A 155 -15.73 -9.20 -11.01
C LEU A 155 -17.23 -9.49 -10.83
N LYS A 156 -17.58 -10.40 -9.92
CA LYS A 156 -18.98 -10.75 -9.65
C LYS A 156 -19.67 -9.81 -8.65
N ARG A 157 -18.91 -9.21 -7.71
CA ARG A 157 -19.46 -8.59 -6.50
C ARG A 157 -19.03 -7.15 -6.25
N ALA A 158 -18.08 -6.62 -7.02
CA ALA A 158 -17.69 -5.22 -6.92
C ALA A 158 -18.90 -4.31 -7.18
N SER A 159 -18.99 -3.20 -6.46
CA SER A 159 -20.19 -2.36 -6.47
C SER A 159 -20.21 -1.28 -7.55
N GLY A 160 -19.23 -1.26 -8.44
CA GLY A 160 -19.15 -0.27 -9.51
C GLY A 160 -20.08 -0.58 -10.68
N LYS A 161 -20.17 0.37 -11.61
CA LYS A 161 -21.00 0.29 -12.81
C LYS A 161 -20.37 -0.63 -13.86
N GLY A 162 -21.22 -1.08 -14.79
CA GLY A 162 -20.79 -1.83 -15.97
C GLY A 162 -20.57 -3.34 -15.71
N PRO A 163 -20.19 -4.08 -16.76
CA PRO A 163 -20.13 -5.55 -16.74
C PRO A 163 -18.97 -6.12 -15.89
N THR A 164 -18.03 -5.27 -15.49
CA THR A 164 -16.86 -5.63 -14.67
C THR A 164 -16.99 -5.16 -13.21
N GLY A 165 -18.12 -4.55 -12.84
CA GLY A 165 -18.32 -3.96 -11.52
C GLY A 165 -17.41 -2.75 -11.27
N GLY A 166 -17.07 -2.00 -12.32
CA GLY A 166 -16.18 -0.84 -12.30
C GLY A 166 -14.70 -1.18 -12.12
N ILE A 167 -14.29 -2.40 -12.46
CA ILE A 167 -12.89 -2.82 -12.47
C ILE A 167 -12.34 -2.66 -13.89
N ASP A 168 -11.18 -2.02 -14.00
CA ASP A 168 -10.57 -1.63 -15.27
C ASP A 168 -9.27 -2.42 -15.57
N GLY A 169 -8.75 -3.17 -14.60
CA GLY A 169 -7.60 -4.07 -14.74
C GLY A 169 -7.30 -4.83 -13.46
N PHE A 170 -6.19 -5.58 -13.40
CA PHE A 170 -5.74 -6.24 -12.17
C PHE A 170 -4.22 -6.18 -12.02
N VAL A 171 -3.73 -6.03 -10.79
CA VAL A 171 -2.37 -6.47 -10.46
C VAL A 171 -2.46 -7.83 -9.77
N VAL A 172 -1.74 -8.80 -10.30
CA VAL A 172 -1.58 -10.13 -9.73
C VAL A 172 -0.30 -10.15 -8.90
N GLU A 173 -0.45 -10.00 -7.59
CA GLU A 173 0.67 -9.91 -6.67
C GLU A 173 0.96 -11.27 -6.03
N LEU A 174 2.18 -11.76 -6.25
CA LEU A 174 2.68 -13.01 -5.69
C LEU A 174 3.32 -12.79 -4.32
N ASN A 175 3.49 -13.89 -3.57
CA ASN A 175 4.03 -13.90 -2.22
C ASN A 175 5.50 -13.43 -2.11
N THR A 176 6.22 -13.32 -3.22
CA THR A 176 7.60 -12.82 -3.25
C THR A 176 7.69 -11.30 -3.30
N ALA A 177 6.56 -10.59 -3.50
CA ALA A 177 6.50 -9.13 -3.45
C ALA A 177 6.82 -8.59 -2.04
N GLY A 178 7.45 -7.43 -1.96
CA GLY A 178 7.66 -6.72 -0.70
C GLY A 178 6.36 -6.20 -0.09
N GLY A 179 6.38 -5.90 1.21
CA GLY A 179 5.27 -5.29 1.93
C GLY A 179 4.37 -6.32 2.59
N HIS A 180 3.06 -6.00 2.67
CA HIS A 180 2.05 -6.93 3.17
C HIS A 180 1.80 -8.02 2.15
N ASN A 181 2.09 -9.28 2.49
CA ASN A 181 1.71 -10.39 1.63
C ASN A 181 0.30 -10.87 1.96
N ALA A 182 -0.41 -11.35 0.93
CA ALA A 182 -1.56 -12.19 1.18
C ALA A 182 -1.11 -13.42 2.00
N PRO A 183 -1.82 -13.76 3.09
CA PRO A 183 -1.50 -14.96 3.84
C PRO A 183 -1.74 -16.20 2.97
N PRO A 184 -0.96 -17.29 3.15
CA PRO A 184 -1.27 -18.57 2.53
C PRO A 184 -2.71 -19.00 2.84
N ARG A 185 -3.33 -19.77 1.94
CA ARG A 185 -4.72 -20.20 2.13
C ARG A 185 -4.88 -21.04 3.40
N GLY A 186 -5.72 -20.55 4.32
CA GLY A 186 -5.96 -21.20 5.61
C GLY A 186 -5.04 -20.74 6.72
N PHE A 187 -4.02 -19.93 6.39
CA PHE A 187 -3.16 -19.30 7.38
C PHE A 187 -3.93 -18.21 8.13
N HIS A 188 -3.95 -18.33 9.45
CA HIS A 188 -4.50 -17.33 10.35
C HIS A 188 -3.55 -17.14 11.53
N TYR A 189 -3.05 -15.92 11.70
CA TYR A 189 -2.29 -15.58 12.90
C TYR A 189 -3.22 -15.61 14.12
N ASP A 190 -3.04 -16.59 15.00
CA ASP A 190 -3.69 -16.66 16.31
C ASP A 190 -2.64 -16.49 17.42
N ALA A 191 -2.71 -15.33 18.07
CA ALA A 191 -1.79 -14.93 19.12
C ALA A 191 -1.82 -15.85 20.36
N LYS A 192 -2.97 -16.45 20.67
CA LYS A 192 -3.18 -17.29 21.85
C LYS A 192 -2.78 -18.74 21.60
N LYS A 193 -3.17 -19.28 20.44
CA LYS A 193 -2.94 -20.70 20.14
C LYS A 193 -1.53 -20.98 19.63
N LYS A 194 -0.76 -19.94 19.27
CA LYS A 194 0.48 -20.09 18.49
C LYS A 194 0.27 -21.06 17.31
N THR A 195 -0.93 -21.12 16.71
CA THR A 195 -1.24 -22.05 15.61
C THR A 195 -0.64 -21.52 14.32
N HIS A 196 0.68 -21.55 14.35
CA HIS A 196 1.64 -21.60 13.29
C HIS A 196 2.12 -23.04 13.08
N SER A 197 1.77 -23.96 13.99
CA SER A 197 2.54 -25.17 14.23
C SER A 197 2.52 -26.19 13.08
N ASN A 198 1.72 -25.98 12.04
CA ASN A 198 1.74 -26.81 10.83
C ASN A 198 2.01 -26.02 9.52
N ASP A 199 2.17 -24.69 9.57
CA ASP A 199 2.19 -23.82 8.38
C ASP A 199 3.39 -22.85 8.35
N LEU A 200 4.40 -23.03 9.21
CA LEU A 200 5.67 -22.30 9.14
C LEU A 200 6.84 -23.21 8.76
N ASN A 201 7.81 -22.68 8.01
CA ASN A 201 9.05 -23.37 7.67
C ASN A 201 10.06 -23.37 8.85
N GLU A 202 11.23 -23.96 8.65
CA GLU A 202 12.29 -24.03 9.68
C GLU A 202 12.81 -22.65 10.13
N ARG A 203 12.66 -21.62 9.28
CA ARG A 203 13.00 -20.22 9.56
C ARG A 203 11.88 -19.49 10.32
N GLY A 204 10.69 -20.08 10.44
CA GLY A 204 9.52 -19.45 11.04
C GLY A 204 8.69 -18.59 10.08
N GLU A 205 8.85 -18.76 8.77
CA GLU A 205 8.07 -18.05 7.74
C GLU A 205 6.85 -18.85 7.29
N PRO A 206 5.75 -18.19 6.87
CA PRO A 206 4.59 -18.88 6.29
C PRO A 206 4.97 -19.76 5.09
N ILE A 207 4.49 -21.00 5.09
CA ILE A 207 4.62 -21.94 3.96
C ILE A 207 3.52 -21.63 2.94
N TYR A 208 3.93 -21.23 1.74
CA TYR A 208 3.07 -21.10 0.58
C TYR A 208 3.13 -22.41 -0.23
N GLY A 209 1.99 -22.97 -0.59
CA GLY A 209 1.90 -24.22 -1.35
C GLY A 209 1.27 -24.04 -2.72
N GLU A 210 1.08 -25.14 -3.46
CA GLU A 210 0.48 -25.15 -4.81
C GLU A 210 -0.88 -24.44 -4.92
N LYS A 211 -1.61 -24.32 -3.79
CA LYS A 211 -2.89 -23.61 -3.77
C LYS A 211 -2.70 -22.09 -3.81
N ASP A 212 -1.56 -21.58 -3.35
CA ASP A 212 -1.25 -20.16 -3.33
C ASP A 212 -0.68 -19.68 -4.66
N ASP A 213 -0.19 -20.60 -5.50
CA ASP A 213 0.22 -20.32 -6.87
C ASP A 213 -0.95 -19.82 -7.73
N VAL A 214 -0.65 -18.84 -8.58
CA VAL A 214 -1.62 -18.27 -9.52
C VAL A 214 -1.44 -18.92 -10.89
N ASP A 215 -2.43 -19.72 -11.30
CA ASP A 215 -2.53 -20.23 -12.66
C ASP A 215 -2.83 -19.07 -13.63
N LEU A 216 -1.81 -18.62 -14.35
CA LEU A 216 -1.88 -17.42 -15.20
C LEU A 216 -2.78 -17.62 -16.42
N GLU A 217 -2.85 -18.82 -17.00
CA GLU A 217 -3.78 -19.10 -18.10
C GLU A 217 -5.23 -19.04 -17.64
N LYS A 218 -5.53 -19.58 -16.46
CA LYS A 218 -6.85 -19.44 -15.84
C LYS A 218 -7.13 -17.98 -15.48
N PHE A 219 -6.12 -17.25 -15.01
CA PHE A 219 -6.26 -15.82 -14.70
C PHE A 219 -6.63 -15.02 -15.95
N ALA A 220 -5.91 -15.19 -17.06
CA ALA A 220 -6.20 -14.51 -18.32
C ALA A 220 -7.63 -14.77 -18.82
N LYS A 221 -8.12 -16.01 -18.68
CA LYS A 221 -9.53 -16.36 -19.00
C LYS A 221 -10.53 -15.63 -18.09
N VAL A 222 -10.21 -15.50 -16.80
CA VAL A 222 -11.05 -14.81 -15.80
C VAL A 222 -11.06 -13.31 -15.99
N ALA A 223 -9.94 -12.71 -16.38
CA ALA A 223 -9.83 -11.28 -16.63
C ALA A 223 -10.75 -10.81 -17.77
N LYS A 224 -11.25 -11.73 -18.61
CA LYS A 224 -12.23 -11.44 -19.69
C LYS A 224 -11.79 -10.30 -20.62
N GLY A 225 -10.49 -10.23 -20.91
CA GLY A 225 -9.89 -9.20 -21.76
C GLY A 225 -9.52 -7.91 -21.03
N LEU A 226 -9.71 -7.82 -19.72
CA LEU A 226 -9.14 -6.74 -18.92
C LEU A 226 -7.61 -6.87 -18.85
N PRO A 227 -6.86 -5.76 -18.87
CA PRO A 227 -5.42 -5.77 -18.70
C PRO A 227 -5.05 -6.27 -17.30
N PHE A 228 -3.91 -6.97 -17.20
CA PHE A 228 -3.36 -7.39 -15.92
C PHE A 228 -1.84 -7.33 -15.90
N TRP A 229 -1.28 -7.01 -14.73
CA TRP A 229 0.17 -6.93 -14.50
C TRP A 229 0.58 -7.95 -13.44
N LEU A 230 1.77 -8.53 -13.57
CA LEU A 230 2.33 -9.44 -12.58
C LEU A 230 3.29 -8.71 -11.64
N ALA A 231 3.19 -8.98 -10.34
CA ALA A 231 4.03 -8.37 -9.31
C ALA A 231 4.62 -9.43 -8.37
N GLY A 232 5.83 -9.16 -7.87
CA GLY A 232 6.60 -10.07 -7.02
C GLY A 232 7.60 -10.90 -7.82
N SER A 233 8.89 -10.52 -7.78
CA SER A 233 9.97 -11.18 -8.53
C SER A 233 9.83 -11.19 -10.06
N TYR A 234 9.06 -10.25 -10.63
CA TYR A 234 8.88 -10.06 -12.08
C TYR A 234 9.76 -8.95 -12.66
N ALA A 235 10.80 -8.51 -11.95
CA ALA A 235 11.77 -7.53 -12.43
C ALA A 235 12.79 -8.14 -13.42
N ASP A 236 12.29 -8.84 -14.45
CA ASP A 236 13.08 -9.56 -15.44
C ASP A 236 12.51 -9.40 -16.87
N PRO A 237 13.35 -9.15 -17.90
CA PRO A 237 12.89 -8.90 -19.27
C PRO A 237 12.21 -10.11 -19.91
N SER A 238 12.66 -11.33 -19.59
CA SER A 238 12.06 -12.53 -20.16
C SER A 238 10.68 -12.77 -19.55
N LEU A 239 10.53 -12.54 -18.25
CA LEU A 239 9.24 -12.64 -17.56
C LEU A 239 8.25 -11.58 -18.03
N LEU A 240 8.69 -10.34 -18.30
CA LEU A 240 7.83 -9.34 -18.94
C LEU A 240 7.31 -9.85 -20.30
N CYS A 241 8.21 -10.40 -21.11
CA CYS A 241 7.86 -10.96 -22.42
C CYS A 241 6.88 -12.14 -22.30
N ASP A 242 7.05 -13.01 -21.29
CA ASP A 242 6.13 -14.13 -21.02
C ASP A 242 4.75 -13.64 -20.60
N VAL A 243 4.67 -12.63 -19.72
CA VAL A 243 3.40 -12.03 -19.29
C VAL A 243 2.66 -11.39 -20.47
N VAL A 244 3.36 -10.64 -21.32
CA VAL A 244 2.77 -10.08 -22.54
C VAL A 244 2.34 -11.20 -23.51
N GLY A 245 3.14 -12.27 -23.62
CA GLY A 245 2.86 -13.42 -24.49
C GLY A 245 1.57 -14.16 -24.14
N ILE A 246 1.18 -14.19 -22.86
CA ILE A 246 -0.09 -14.78 -22.40
C ILE A 246 -1.26 -13.78 -22.39
N GLY A 247 -1.07 -12.57 -22.92
CA GLY A 247 -2.08 -11.52 -23.02
C GLY A 247 -2.17 -10.60 -21.80
N GLY A 248 -1.18 -10.64 -20.91
CA GLY A 248 -1.02 -9.64 -19.85
C GLY A 248 -0.58 -8.28 -20.41
N ALA A 249 -0.79 -7.23 -19.62
CA ALA A 249 -0.43 -5.86 -19.96
C ALA A 249 0.99 -5.48 -19.53
N GLY A 250 1.63 -6.26 -18.65
CA GLY A 250 3.03 -6.06 -18.27
C GLY A 250 3.35 -6.49 -16.84
N VAL A 251 4.27 -5.79 -16.18
CA VAL A 251 4.70 -6.10 -14.81
C VAL A 251 4.59 -4.89 -13.88
N GLN A 252 4.46 -5.14 -12.57
CA GLN A 252 4.60 -4.13 -11.52
C GLN A 252 5.86 -4.46 -10.70
N VAL A 253 6.79 -3.50 -10.63
CA VAL A 253 8.09 -3.70 -9.99
C VAL A 253 8.25 -2.73 -8.82
N GLY A 254 8.49 -3.26 -7.62
CA GLY A 254 8.70 -2.46 -6.41
C GLY A 254 10.17 -2.41 -5.99
N THR A 255 10.73 -3.56 -5.62
CA THR A 255 12.10 -3.73 -5.07
C THR A 255 13.16 -2.92 -5.82
N ALA A 256 13.25 -3.08 -7.15
CA ALA A 256 14.26 -2.40 -7.94
C ALA A 256 14.10 -0.87 -7.92
N PHE A 257 12.87 -0.34 -8.02
CA PHE A 257 12.61 1.10 -7.98
C PHE A 257 12.76 1.69 -6.57
N ALA A 258 12.47 0.93 -5.52
CA ALA A 258 12.67 1.37 -4.14
C ALA A 258 14.15 1.70 -3.83
N LEU A 259 15.08 1.03 -4.51
CA LEU A 259 16.53 1.21 -4.37
C LEU A 259 17.14 2.10 -5.48
N ALA A 260 16.34 2.59 -6.42
CA ALA A 260 16.80 3.59 -7.39
C ALA A 260 17.10 4.93 -6.72
N ARG A 261 17.99 5.72 -7.34
CA ARG A 261 18.41 7.03 -6.84
C ARG A 261 17.23 8.00 -6.67
N GLU A 262 16.25 7.94 -7.55
CA GLU A 262 15.06 8.78 -7.57
C GLU A 262 14.03 8.40 -6.50
N SER A 263 14.18 7.25 -5.82
CA SER A 263 13.21 6.82 -4.80
C SER A 263 13.22 7.73 -3.58
N GLY A 264 12.06 7.81 -2.91
CA GLY A 264 11.89 8.54 -1.65
C GLY A 264 12.57 7.90 -0.44
N MET A 265 13.27 6.76 -0.59
CA MET A 265 14.04 6.16 0.50
C MET A 265 15.19 7.07 0.93
N GLU A 266 15.40 7.18 2.25
CA GLU A 266 16.45 8.00 2.83
C GLU A 266 17.84 7.58 2.31
N ARG A 267 18.66 8.56 1.91
CA ARG A 267 19.91 8.29 1.18
C ARG A 267 20.85 7.37 1.98
N LYS A 268 21.06 7.60 3.27
CA LYS A 268 21.97 6.79 4.09
C LYS A 268 21.49 5.34 4.20
N THR A 269 20.19 5.15 4.39
CA THR A 269 19.51 3.85 4.43
C THR A 269 19.68 3.12 3.11
N ARG A 270 19.36 3.77 1.99
CA ARG A 270 19.56 3.20 0.65
C ARG A 270 21.03 2.86 0.41
N GLN A 271 21.96 3.74 0.75
CA GLN A 271 23.39 3.50 0.55
C GLN A 271 23.89 2.30 1.36
N LYS A 272 23.42 2.14 2.61
CA LYS A 272 23.74 0.95 3.41
C LYS A 272 23.31 -0.33 2.68
N ILE A 273 22.05 -0.39 2.21
CA ILE A 273 21.53 -1.56 1.49
C ILE A 273 22.35 -1.82 0.21
N LEU A 274 22.67 -0.79 -0.57
CA LEU A 274 23.42 -0.95 -1.82
C LEU A 274 24.87 -1.38 -1.58
N ASN A 275 25.50 -0.92 -0.50
CA ASN A 275 26.83 -1.36 -0.10
C ASN A 275 26.83 -2.83 0.33
N ASP A 276 25.88 -3.22 1.19
CA ASP A 276 25.75 -4.59 1.67
C ASP A 276 25.44 -5.54 0.47
N LEU A 277 24.54 -5.13 -0.44
CA LEU A 277 24.20 -5.86 -1.67
C LEU A 277 25.39 -6.05 -2.64
N ALA A 278 26.35 -5.14 -2.64
CA ALA A 278 27.53 -5.23 -3.50
C ALA A 278 28.52 -6.31 -3.05
N GLU A 279 28.55 -6.60 -1.75
CA GLU A 279 29.52 -7.51 -1.12
C GLU A 279 28.92 -8.90 -0.85
N GLU A 280 27.63 -8.97 -0.54
CA GLU A 280 26.96 -10.23 -0.15
C GLU A 280 25.50 -10.31 -0.59
N ASP A 281 24.93 -11.50 -0.49
CA ASP A 281 23.49 -11.71 -0.68
C ASP A 281 22.76 -11.30 0.60
N LEU A 282 21.71 -10.50 0.42
CA LEU A 282 20.84 -10.03 1.49
C LEU A 282 19.69 -11.00 1.72
N ASP A 283 19.29 -11.13 2.99
CA ASP A 283 18.21 -12.02 3.39
C ASP A 283 16.90 -11.26 3.67
N VAL A 284 15.79 -11.83 3.21
CA VAL A 284 14.44 -11.29 3.42
C VAL A 284 13.63 -12.31 4.19
N PHE A 285 13.06 -11.86 5.30
CA PHE A 285 12.23 -12.66 6.18
C PHE A 285 10.75 -12.26 6.02
N THR A 286 9.91 -13.25 5.72
CA THR A 286 8.46 -13.07 5.69
C THR A 286 7.90 -13.21 7.11
N ASP A 287 7.89 -12.11 7.86
CA ASP A 287 7.49 -12.10 9.26
C ASP A 287 5.97 -12.34 9.40
N PRO A 288 5.55 -13.47 10.01
CA PRO A 288 4.13 -13.80 10.16
C PRO A 288 3.41 -12.89 11.17
N ALA A 289 4.14 -12.16 12.01
CA ALA A 289 3.62 -11.42 13.16
C ALA A 289 3.84 -9.90 13.06
N ALA A 290 4.81 -9.41 12.29
CA ALA A 290 5.20 -7.99 12.29
C ALA A 290 4.01 -7.03 12.12
N SER A 291 3.11 -7.28 11.16
CA SER A 291 2.00 -6.36 10.92
C SER A 291 0.94 -6.42 12.01
N PRO A 292 0.48 -5.28 12.56
CA PRO A 292 -0.67 -5.25 13.46
C PRO A 292 -1.99 -5.61 12.77
N THR A 293 -2.03 -5.72 11.44
CA THR A 293 -3.23 -6.08 10.67
C THR A 293 -3.45 -7.60 10.55
N GLY A 294 -2.52 -8.41 11.05
CA GLY A 294 -2.55 -9.88 10.96
C GLY A 294 -2.07 -10.47 9.63
N PHE A 295 -1.62 -9.65 8.69
CA PHE A 295 -1.02 -10.08 7.43
C PHE A 295 0.48 -10.34 7.64
N PRO A 296 1.08 -11.36 7.00
CA PRO A 296 2.52 -11.46 6.90
C PRO A 296 3.13 -10.20 6.26
N PHE A 297 4.35 -9.87 6.65
CA PHE A 297 5.03 -8.67 6.18
C PHE A 297 6.49 -8.98 5.85
N LYS A 298 6.94 -8.66 4.64
CA LYS A 298 8.36 -8.85 4.28
C LYS A 298 9.24 -7.81 4.94
N VAL A 299 10.31 -8.30 5.57
CA VAL A 299 11.31 -7.49 6.25
C VAL A 299 12.68 -7.89 5.72
N LEU A 300 13.45 -6.91 5.26
CA LEU A 300 14.87 -7.09 4.97
C LEU A 300 15.62 -7.25 6.29
N GLU A 301 16.42 -8.30 6.43
CA GLU A 301 17.33 -8.43 7.55
C GLU A 301 18.51 -7.47 7.35
N LEU A 302 18.55 -6.42 8.16
CA LEU A 302 19.51 -5.34 8.03
C LEU A 302 20.09 -4.96 9.39
N GLU A 303 21.42 -5.00 9.51
CA GLU A 303 22.13 -4.65 10.73
C GLU A 303 21.78 -3.23 11.21
N GLY A 304 21.53 -3.08 12.52
CA GLY A 304 21.21 -1.80 13.14
C GLY A 304 19.81 -1.30 12.77
N SER A 305 18.88 -2.22 12.49
CA SER A 305 17.50 -1.90 12.12
C SER A 305 16.49 -2.63 12.99
N LEU A 306 15.21 -2.26 12.86
CA LEU A 306 14.10 -2.91 13.55
C LEU A 306 13.79 -4.33 13.02
N SER A 307 14.55 -4.84 12.05
CA SER A 307 14.52 -6.27 11.71
C SER A 307 15.07 -7.13 12.84
N GLU A 308 16.09 -6.64 13.55
CA GLU A 308 16.78 -7.35 14.64
C GLU A 308 15.94 -7.40 15.92
N ALA A 309 15.87 -8.56 16.56
CA ALA A 309 15.08 -8.76 17.76
C ALA A 309 15.53 -7.84 18.92
N GLU A 310 16.83 -7.77 19.20
CA GLU A 310 17.37 -6.95 20.30
C GLU A 310 17.11 -5.45 20.05
N THR A 311 17.36 -4.96 18.84
CA THR A 311 17.09 -3.58 18.44
C THR A 311 15.60 -3.26 18.60
N TYR A 312 14.72 -4.16 18.17
CA TYR A 312 13.28 -3.98 18.30
C TYR A 312 12.77 -4.05 19.76
N GLU A 313 13.32 -4.94 20.58
CA GLU A 313 12.93 -5.07 21.99
C GLU A 313 13.33 -3.85 22.83
N ASN A 314 14.47 -3.23 22.50
CA ASN A 314 14.94 -2.00 23.13
C ASN A 314 14.19 -0.73 22.67
N ARG A 315 13.48 -0.80 21.53
CA ARG A 315 12.67 0.29 21.00
C ARG A 315 11.51 0.63 21.94
N PRO A 316 11.38 1.88 22.43
CA PRO A 316 10.20 2.30 23.16
C PRO A 316 8.94 2.15 22.28
N ARG A 317 7.88 1.52 22.79
CA ARG A 317 6.60 1.48 22.04
C ARG A 317 5.91 2.83 22.09
N ALA A 318 5.50 3.35 20.94
CA ALA A 318 4.57 4.49 20.82
C ALA A 318 3.76 4.39 19.53
N CYS A 319 2.61 5.05 19.51
CA CYS A 319 1.74 5.13 18.34
C CYS A 319 1.43 6.60 18.05
N SER A 320 2.31 7.26 17.30
CA SER A 320 2.17 8.67 16.91
C SER A 320 1.28 8.86 15.68
N MET A 321 1.30 7.92 14.74
CA MET A 321 0.59 8.05 13.45
C MET A 321 -0.81 7.42 13.47
N GLY A 322 -0.94 6.18 13.97
CA GLY A 322 -2.24 5.54 14.20
C GLY A 322 -2.99 5.01 12.96
N TYR A 323 -2.35 4.89 11.79
CA TYR A 323 -3.03 4.49 10.54
C TYR A 323 -3.57 3.06 10.52
N LEU A 324 -2.90 2.13 11.20
CA LEU A 324 -3.28 0.71 11.24
C LEU A 324 -4.05 0.33 12.52
N ARG A 325 -4.65 1.31 13.20
CA ARG A 325 -5.47 1.03 14.37
C ARG A 325 -6.77 0.34 13.96
N GLU A 326 -7.12 -0.67 14.72
CA GLU A 326 -8.40 -1.34 14.67
C GLU A 326 -9.45 -0.48 15.37
N MET A 327 -10.69 -0.52 14.88
CA MET A 327 -11.82 0.12 15.51
C MET A 327 -12.64 -0.89 16.31
N TYR A 328 -13.09 -0.48 17.50
CA TYR A 328 -13.91 -1.31 18.39
C TYR A 328 -14.94 -0.46 19.11
N THR A 329 -15.97 -1.08 19.67
CA THR A 329 -17.00 -0.43 20.48
C THR A 329 -16.57 -0.43 21.94
N LYS A 330 -16.47 0.76 22.55
CA LYS A 330 -16.20 0.89 23.98
C LYS A 330 -17.43 0.50 24.81
N GLU A 331 -17.22 0.31 26.11
CA GLU A 331 -18.29 0.03 27.08
C GLU A 331 -19.41 1.09 27.09
N ASP A 332 -19.09 2.35 26.79
CA ASP A 332 -20.05 3.45 26.70
C ASP A 332 -20.81 3.52 25.35
N GLY A 333 -20.57 2.56 24.45
CA GLY A 333 -21.14 2.50 23.10
C GLY A 333 -20.47 3.41 22.08
N THR A 334 -19.44 4.19 22.47
CA THR A 334 -18.68 5.04 21.53
C THR A 334 -17.59 4.25 20.83
N MET A 335 -17.11 4.78 19.71
CA MET A 335 -15.99 4.16 18.98
C MET A 335 -14.66 4.39 19.70
N GLY A 336 -13.85 3.33 19.75
CA GLY A 336 -12.47 3.33 20.22
C GLY A 336 -11.49 2.88 19.13
N PHE A 337 -10.21 3.20 19.34
CA PHE A 337 -9.12 2.80 18.47
C PHE A 337 -8.01 2.16 19.27
N ARG A 338 -7.54 0.99 18.82
CA ARG A 338 -6.43 0.26 19.44
C ARG A 338 -5.54 -0.38 18.39
N CYS A 339 -4.30 -0.69 18.75
CA CYS A 339 -3.37 -1.37 17.85
C CYS A 339 -2.43 -2.24 18.66
N ALA A 340 -2.27 -3.50 18.28
CA ALA A 340 -1.41 -4.42 19.02
C ALA A 340 0.08 -4.04 19.04
N ALA A 341 0.52 -3.13 18.16
CA ALA A 341 1.86 -2.55 18.16
C ALA A 341 2.00 -1.26 19.01
N GLU A 342 0.94 -0.78 19.64
CA GLU A 342 1.00 0.37 20.54
C GLU A 342 1.59 -0.01 21.92
N PRO A 343 1.81 0.95 22.85
CA PRO A 343 2.25 0.61 24.20
C PRO A 343 1.35 -0.45 24.84
N VAL A 344 1.95 -1.51 25.37
CA VAL A 344 1.23 -2.70 25.87
C VAL A 344 0.16 -2.32 26.89
N ASP A 345 0.51 -1.52 27.91
CA ASP A 345 -0.45 -1.05 28.91
C ASP A 345 -1.62 -0.26 28.31
N ALA A 346 -1.37 0.51 27.24
CA ALA A 346 -2.42 1.25 26.56
C ALA A 346 -3.34 0.32 25.77
N TYR A 347 -2.79 -0.70 25.11
CA TYR A 347 -3.57 -1.72 24.40
C TYR A 347 -4.47 -2.51 25.37
N LEU A 348 -3.92 -2.95 26.51
CA LEU A 348 -4.67 -3.69 27.54
C LEU A 348 -5.79 -2.84 28.15
N LYS A 349 -5.52 -1.55 28.46
CA LYS A 349 -6.55 -0.61 28.95
C LYS A 349 -7.69 -0.40 27.95
N LYS A 350 -7.47 -0.67 26.67
CA LYS A 350 -8.47 -0.61 25.58
C LYS A 350 -9.12 -1.97 25.30
N GLY A 351 -9.02 -2.91 26.24
CA GLY A 351 -9.60 -4.25 26.14
C GLY A 351 -8.88 -5.17 25.16
N GLY A 352 -7.63 -4.86 24.80
CA GLY A 352 -6.77 -5.74 24.02
C GLY A 352 -6.19 -6.88 24.87
N GLU A 353 -5.70 -7.93 24.22
CA GLU A 353 -5.12 -9.12 24.86
C GLU A 353 -3.59 -9.11 24.77
N ILE A 354 -2.88 -9.47 25.85
CA ILE A 354 -1.41 -9.34 25.91
C ILE A 354 -0.71 -10.13 24.80
N GLU A 355 -1.24 -11.31 24.48
CA GLU A 355 -0.74 -12.24 23.48
C GLU A 355 -0.72 -11.60 22.09
N ALA A 356 -1.73 -10.77 21.77
CA ALA A 356 -1.83 -10.10 20.49
C ALA A 356 -0.67 -9.12 20.25
N THR A 357 0.03 -8.69 21.31
CA THR A 357 1.14 -7.73 21.24
C THR A 357 2.50 -8.36 20.92
N HIS A 358 2.62 -9.69 21.03
CA HIS A 358 3.87 -10.41 20.77
C HIS A 358 4.23 -10.34 19.29
N GLY A 359 5.50 -10.04 19.00
CA GLY A 359 6.03 -9.91 17.63
C GLY A 359 5.50 -8.71 16.81
N ARG A 360 4.53 -7.94 17.34
CA ARG A 360 3.93 -6.83 16.58
C ARG A 360 4.89 -5.65 16.47
N LYS A 361 5.13 -5.21 15.24
CA LYS A 361 5.97 -4.07 14.85
C LYS A 361 5.12 -2.85 14.48
N CYS A 362 5.56 -1.65 14.89
CA CYS A 362 4.86 -0.41 14.53
C CYS A 362 5.25 0.02 13.11
N LEU A 363 4.59 -0.56 12.10
CA LEU A 363 4.88 -0.26 10.69
C LEU A 363 4.68 1.22 10.35
N CYS A 364 3.68 1.90 10.92
CA CYS A 364 3.40 3.30 10.58
C CYS A 364 4.56 4.23 10.87
N ASN A 365 5.25 4.06 11.99
CA ASN A 365 6.38 4.91 12.32
C ASN A 365 7.63 4.47 11.56
N ALA A 366 7.90 3.16 11.55
CA ALA A 366 9.12 2.63 10.94
C ALA A 366 9.18 2.89 9.43
N LEU A 367 8.06 2.77 8.71
CA LEU A 367 8.03 3.08 7.27
C LEU A 367 8.21 4.59 6.99
N CYS A 368 7.78 5.48 7.89
CA CYS A 368 8.11 6.91 7.78
C CYS A 368 9.60 7.18 8.03
N ALA A 369 10.25 6.41 8.91
CA ALA A 369 11.70 6.51 9.12
C ALA A 369 12.48 6.13 7.85
N ASN A 370 12.02 5.11 7.10
CA ASN A 370 12.64 4.68 5.85
C ASN A 370 12.72 5.77 4.77
N VAL A 371 11.81 6.76 4.81
CA VAL A 371 11.77 7.90 3.87
C VAL A 371 12.34 9.20 4.47
N GLY A 372 13.11 9.08 5.57
CA GLY A 372 13.78 10.21 6.19
C GLY A 372 12.86 11.07 7.05
N MET A 373 11.69 10.57 7.44
CA MET A 373 10.73 11.25 8.32
C MET A 373 10.48 10.48 9.63
N PRO A 374 11.55 10.14 10.40
CA PRO A 374 11.40 9.40 11.64
C PRO A 374 10.60 10.21 12.66
N GLN A 375 9.69 9.53 13.35
CA GLN A 375 8.92 10.16 14.41
C GLN A 375 9.80 10.29 15.66
N VAL A 376 9.84 11.48 16.26
CA VAL A 376 10.58 11.74 17.50
C VAL A 376 9.64 11.64 18.70
N TYR A 377 10.02 10.80 19.65
CA TYR A 377 9.16 10.41 20.76
C TYR A 377 9.23 11.46 21.84
N PRO A 378 8.13 12.19 22.16
CA PRO A 378 8.22 13.38 23.00
C PRO A 378 8.76 13.13 24.41
N LYS A 379 8.60 11.92 24.95
CA LYS A 379 9.03 11.58 26.32
C LYS A 379 10.48 11.10 26.43
N SER A 380 10.95 10.35 25.44
CA SER A 380 12.30 9.75 25.47
C SER A 380 13.30 10.49 24.59
N GLY A 381 12.84 11.33 23.66
CA GLY A 381 13.67 11.89 22.59
C GLY A 381 14.12 10.87 21.54
N TYR A 382 13.67 9.61 21.66
CA TYR A 382 13.98 8.54 20.71
C TYR A 382 13.44 8.89 19.32
N ALA A 383 14.32 8.85 18.32
CA ALA A 383 13.93 8.93 16.92
C ALA A 383 13.68 7.50 16.41
N GLU A 384 12.56 7.30 15.73
CA GLU A 384 12.20 6.01 15.17
C GLU A 384 13.26 5.45 14.21
N ASP A 385 13.69 4.21 14.43
CA ASP A 385 14.60 3.49 13.52
C ASP A 385 13.87 2.87 12.31
N MET A 386 14.66 2.49 11.31
CA MET A 386 14.19 1.91 10.05
C MET A 386 13.71 0.47 10.20
N LEU A 387 12.69 0.09 9.43
CA LEU A 387 12.24 -1.29 9.21
C LEU A 387 12.00 -1.45 7.72
N ILE A 388 12.98 -1.99 7.00
CA ILE A 388 12.94 -2.02 5.55
C ILE A 388 12.05 -3.17 5.08
N THR A 389 11.12 -2.84 4.19
CA THR A 389 10.32 -3.81 3.46
C THR A 389 10.79 -3.86 2.02
N ILE A 390 11.06 -5.06 1.52
CA ILE A 390 11.54 -5.30 0.16
C ILE A 390 11.08 -6.69 -0.31
N GLY A 391 11.08 -6.94 -1.61
CA GLY A 391 10.76 -8.27 -2.17
C GLY A 391 11.95 -9.22 -2.15
N ASP A 392 11.67 -10.50 -2.37
CA ASP A 392 12.70 -11.57 -2.35
C ASP A 392 13.73 -11.44 -3.48
N ASP A 393 13.40 -10.65 -4.51
CA ASP A 393 14.27 -10.38 -5.66
C ASP A 393 15.30 -9.28 -5.41
N ILE A 394 15.53 -8.84 -4.16
CA ILE A 394 16.52 -7.80 -3.84
C ILE A 394 17.91 -8.12 -4.41
N ASN A 395 18.37 -9.37 -4.30
CA ASN A 395 19.69 -9.78 -4.79
C ASN A 395 19.85 -9.63 -6.31
N ASN A 396 18.74 -9.65 -7.06
CA ASN A 396 18.76 -9.38 -8.48
C ASN A 396 19.12 -7.93 -8.80
N CYS A 397 18.92 -6.99 -7.87
CA CYS A 397 19.23 -5.58 -8.07
C CYS A 397 20.74 -5.32 -8.23
N ARG A 398 21.60 -6.28 -7.85
CA ARG A 398 23.05 -6.22 -8.07
C ARG A 398 23.40 -5.96 -9.54
N ARG A 399 22.56 -6.40 -10.48
CA ARG A 399 22.75 -6.19 -11.93
C ARG A 399 22.70 -4.72 -12.36
N TYR A 400 22.07 -3.85 -11.57
CA TYR A 400 21.96 -2.42 -11.85
C TYR A 400 23.11 -1.61 -11.26
N LEU A 401 23.82 -2.17 -10.26
CA LEU A 401 24.80 -1.42 -9.47
C LEU A 401 25.93 -0.87 -10.34
N LYS A 402 26.15 0.43 -10.20
CA LYS A 402 27.32 1.14 -10.72
C LYS A 402 27.84 2.09 -9.65
N GLN A 403 29.14 2.31 -9.63
CA GLN A 403 29.71 3.37 -8.79
C GLN A 403 29.49 4.71 -9.49
N ASP A 404 29.02 5.71 -8.73
CA ASP A 404 28.95 7.09 -9.19
C ASP A 404 30.32 7.79 -9.12
N GLU A 405 30.37 9.07 -9.44
CA GLU A 405 31.60 9.87 -9.42
C GLU A 405 32.27 9.98 -8.03
N ASN A 406 31.53 9.71 -6.96
CA ASN A 406 32.03 9.70 -5.58
C ASN A 406 32.43 8.30 -5.10
N GLY A 407 32.25 7.28 -5.93
CA GLY A 407 32.46 5.88 -5.57
C GLY A 407 31.28 5.24 -4.84
N ASP A 408 30.14 5.94 -4.71
CA ASP A 408 28.93 5.40 -4.07
C ASP A 408 28.22 4.45 -5.04
N TRP A 409 27.77 3.29 -4.55
CA TRP A 409 26.89 2.40 -5.33
C TRP A 409 25.54 3.06 -5.60
N SER A 410 25.10 3.07 -6.86
CA SER A 410 23.87 3.72 -7.30
C SER A 410 23.34 3.14 -8.62
N TYR A 411 22.07 3.39 -8.91
CA TYR A 411 21.47 3.27 -10.24
C TYR A 411 20.19 4.11 -10.32
N SER A 412 19.72 4.41 -11.53
CA SER A 412 18.52 5.20 -11.78
C SER A 412 17.30 4.35 -12.08
N ALA A 413 16.11 4.94 -11.92
CA ALA A 413 14.86 4.38 -12.40
C ALA A 413 14.91 4.07 -13.91
N THR A 414 15.61 4.90 -14.70
CA THR A 414 15.82 4.67 -16.13
C THR A 414 16.64 3.40 -16.39
N ASP A 415 17.69 3.12 -15.60
CA ASP A 415 18.47 1.88 -15.75
C ASP A 415 17.58 0.63 -15.56
N VAL A 416 16.64 0.69 -14.60
CA VAL A 416 15.67 -0.39 -14.37
C VAL A 416 14.72 -0.52 -15.56
N ILE A 417 14.15 0.59 -16.06
CA ILE A 417 13.24 0.57 -17.22
C ILE A 417 13.94 0.03 -18.48
N ASP A 418 15.14 0.53 -18.78
CA ASP A 418 15.89 0.12 -19.95
C ASP A 418 16.26 -1.35 -19.91
N TYR A 419 16.59 -1.87 -18.72
CA TYR A 419 16.79 -3.28 -18.51
C TYR A 419 15.51 -4.08 -18.78
N LEU A 420 14.39 -3.76 -18.11
CA LEU A 420 13.12 -4.49 -18.26
C LEU A 420 12.65 -4.53 -19.73
N LEU A 421 12.84 -3.43 -20.46
CA LEU A 421 12.42 -3.32 -21.85
C LEU A 421 13.43 -3.88 -22.87
N SER A 422 14.63 -4.32 -22.44
CA SER A 422 15.71 -4.69 -23.37
C SER A 422 15.28 -5.80 -24.33
N GLU A 423 14.75 -6.90 -23.80
CA GLU A 423 14.32 -8.04 -24.60
C GLU A 423 13.02 -7.76 -25.37
N TYR A 424 12.11 -6.98 -24.79
CA TYR A 424 10.87 -6.56 -25.45
C TYR A 424 11.16 -5.76 -26.74
N LYS A 425 12.16 -4.86 -26.67
CA LYS A 425 12.67 -4.09 -27.82
C LYS A 425 13.35 -5.00 -28.84
N GLU A 426 14.20 -5.94 -28.40
CA GLU A 426 14.90 -6.89 -29.28
C GLU A 426 13.97 -7.84 -30.03
N ARG A 427 12.92 -8.35 -29.37
CA ARG A 427 11.93 -9.26 -29.98
C ARG A 427 10.97 -8.55 -30.95
N GLY A 428 11.10 -7.23 -31.14
CA GLY A 428 10.22 -6.44 -32.02
C GLY A 428 8.76 -6.41 -31.57
N LEU A 429 8.50 -6.68 -30.28
CA LEU A 429 7.16 -6.66 -29.71
C LEU A 429 6.64 -5.23 -29.50
N ALA A 430 7.53 -4.22 -29.56
CA ALA A 430 7.20 -2.81 -29.61
C ALA A 430 6.38 -2.47 -30.87
N LYS A 431 5.06 -2.70 -30.84
CA LYS A 431 4.16 -2.01 -31.76
C LYS A 431 4.23 -0.51 -31.47
N LYS A 432 4.23 0.31 -32.52
CA LYS A 432 4.09 1.77 -32.39
C LYS A 432 2.83 2.06 -31.57
N GLU A 433 3.00 2.93 -30.57
CA GLU A 433 2.05 3.36 -29.52
C GLU A 433 2.08 2.45 -28.26
N ASN A 434 2.55 3.03 -27.14
CA ASN A 434 2.53 2.52 -25.74
C ASN A 434 3.72 1.71 -25.18
N ALA A 435 4.97 2.00 -25.54
CA ALA A 435 6.14 1.40 -24.85
C ALA A 435 6.22 1.73 -23.34
N ASP A 436 5.58 2.81 -22.89
CA ASP A 436 5.61 3.28 -21.49
C ASP A 436 4.44 2.77 -20.63
N ALA A 437 3.55 1.95 -21.20
CA ALA A 437 2.37 1.39 -20.50
C ALA A 437 2.61 0.01 -19.85
N PHE A 438 3.81 -0.57 -19.99
CA PHE A 438 4.11 -1.95 -19.62
C PHE A 438 4.64 -2.14 -18.19
N VAL A 439 5.05 -1.06 -17.52
CA VAL A 439 5.66 -1.13 -16.19
C VAL A 439 4.96 -0.17 -15.23
N PHE A 440 4.26 -0.71 -14.24
CA PHE A 440 3.86 0.09 -13.09
C PHE A 440 5.02 0.16 -12.09
N ALA A 441 5.52 1.36 -11.83
CA ALA A 441 6.49 1.65 -10.78
C ALA A 441 5.82 2.54 -9.72
N PRO A 442 5.70 2.10 -8.45
CA PRO A 442 5.34 3.02 -7.37
C PRO A 442 6.49 4.02 -7.18
N LYS A 443 6.18 5.33 -7.19
CA LYS A 443 7.13 6.38 -6.82
C LYS A 443 7.42 6.36 -5.33
#